data_AF-A0A3C1LE53-F1
#
_entry.id   AF-A0A3C1LE53-F1
#
_cell.length_a   1.000
_cell.length_b   1.000
_cell.length_c   1.000
_cell.angle_alpha   90.00
_cell.angle_beta   90.00
_cell.angle_gamma   90.00
#
_symmetry.space_group_name_H-M   'P 1'
#
loop_
_entity.id
_entity.type
_entity.pdbx_description
1 polymer ?
#
loop_
_entity_poly.entity_id
_entity_poly.type
_entity_poly.pdbx_seq_one_letter_code
_entity_poly.pdbx_strand_id
1 'polypeptide(L)'
;GYPSKAEELQILQQQVGVATPTTIAPVVKTEAIVAARSLVRQVYMDGKIEQYIVDLVHATRQPETAGMQSFKRIITYGGSPRATISLALAAKAYAFLQQRAFVLPDDVKAIAHDVLRHRIGLSYEAEAESISTNQVITALLQNIQIP
;
A
#
# COMPACT_ATOMS: atom_id res chain seq x y z
N GLY A 1 5.52 -7.40 -12.39
CA GLY A 1 6.42 -8.11 -13.31
C GLY A 1 5.93 -7.92 -14.72
N TYR A 2 6.78 -8.18 -15.72
CA TYR A 2 6.34 -8.28 -17.12
C TYR A 2 5.70 -9.66 -17.37
N PRO A 3 4.78 -9.79 -18.35
CA PRO A 3 4.28 -11.08 -18.80
C PRO A 3 5.43 -11.99 -19.23
N SER A 4 5.24 -13.30 -19.11
CA SER A 4 6.13 -14.27 -19.73
C SER A 4 6.11 -14.13 -21.25
N LYS A 5 7.16 -14.60 -21.93
CA LYS A 5 7.21 -14.64 -23.40
C LYS A 5 5.99 -15.33 -24.02
N ALA A 6 5.44 -16.33 -23.34
CA ALA A 6 4.25 -17.05 -23.80
C ALA A 6 2.98 -16.20 -23.69
N GLU A 7 2.77 -15.53 -22.54
CA GLU A 7 1.65 -14.61 -22.34
C GLU A 7 1.74 -13.41 -23.29
N GLU A 8 2.95 -12.90 -23.52
CA GLU A 8 3.19 -11.78 -24.43
C GLU A 8 2.87 -12.15 -25.89
N LEU A 9 3.22 -13.37 -26.32
CA LEU A 9 2.82 -13.89 -27.63
C LEU A 9 1.31 -14.05 -27.74
N GLN A 10 0.63 -14.52 -26.68
CA GLN A 10 -0.84 -14.62 -26.66
C GLN A 10 -1.51 -13.26 -26.75
N ILE A 11 -1.02 -12.27 -25.99
CA ILE A 11 -1.51 -10.88 -26.06
C ILE A 11 -1.32 -10.32 -27.48
N LEU A 12 -0.14 -10.50 -28.07
CA LEU A 12 0.14 -10.05 -29.44
C LEU A 12 -0.82 -10.69 -30.44
N GLN A 13 -1.04 -12.01 -30.37
CA GLN A 13 -1.95 -12.72 -31.26
C GLN A 13 -3.41 -12.24 -31.11
N GLN A 14 -3.87 -12.01 -29.87
CA GLN A 14 -5.22 -11.52 -29.58
C GLN A 14 -5.45 -10.08 -30.07
N GLN A 15 -4.43 -9.21 -30.01
CA GLN A 15 -4.56 -7.79 -30.36
C GLN A 15 -4.26 -7.47 -31.83
N VAL A 16 -3.38 -8.23 -32.50
CA VAL A 16 -2.96 -7.99 -33.90
C VAL A 16 -3.78 -8.81 -34.91
N GLY A 17 -4.38 -9.92 -34.49
CA GLY A 17 -5.28 -10.72 -35.34
C GLY A 17 -6.57 -9.99 -35.71
N VAL A 18 -7.44 -10.64 -36.52
CA VAL A 18 -8.80 -10.13 -36.77
C VAL A 18 -9.52 -10.05 -35.43
N ALA A 19 -9.75 -8.83 -34.94
CA ALA A 19 -10.35 -8.58 -33.65
C ALA A 19 -11.69 -9.31 -33.56
N THR A 20 -11.74 -10.39 -32.77
CA THR A 20 -13.01 -10.98 -32.39
C THR A 20 -13.54 -10.08 -31.27
N PRO A 21 -14.67 -9.37 -31.46
CA PRO A 21 -15.18 -8.48 -30.44
C PRO A 21 -15.44 -9.30 -29.18
N THR A 22 -14.59 -9.12 -28.17
CA THR A 22 -14.74 -9.78 -26.89
C THR A 22 -15.93 -9.13 -26.21
N THR A 23 -17.06 -9.84 -26.18
CA THR A 23 -18.26 -9.34 -25.52
C THR A 23 -18.08 -9.55 -24.02
N ILE A 24 -17.80 -8.48 -23.28
CA ILE A 24 -17.66 -8.54 -21.83
C ILE A 24 -19.07 -8.47 -21.22
N ALA A 25 -19.46 -9.53 -20.51
CA ALA A 25 -20.71 -9.53 -19.76
C ALA A 25 -20.57 -8.72 -18.47
N PRO A 26 -21.55 -7.87 -18.12
CA PRO A 26 -21.52 -7.14 -16.85
C PRO A 26 -21.65 -8.11 -15.67
N VAL A 27 -20.64 -8.15 -14.81
CA VAL A 27 -20.61 -9.01 -13.60
C VAL A 27 -21.12 -8.32 -12.34
N VAL A 28 -21.22 -6.99 -12.34
CA VAL A 28 -21.66 -6.19 -11.21
C VAL A 28 -22.32 -4.91 -11.71
N LYS A 29 -23.30 -4.40 -10.95
CA LYS A 29 -23.93 -3.09 -11.23
C LYS A 29 -23.19 -1.97 -10.52
N THR A 30 -23.28 -0.75 -11.05
CA THR A 30 -22.62 0.44 -10.48
C THR A 30 -23.07 0.71 -9.03
N GLU A 31 -24.34 0.46 -8.72
CA GLU A 31 -24.92 0.65 -7.38
C GLU A 31 -24.28 -0.28 -6.35
N ALA A 32 -23.95 -1.52 -6.76
CA ALA A 32 -23.26 -2.48 -5.91
C ALA A 32 -21.83 -2.04 -5.59
N ILE A 33 -21.13 -1.37 -6.52
CA ILE A 33 -19.81 -0.78 -6.28
C ILE A 33 -19.91 0.36 -5.26
N VAL A 34 -20.90 1.23 -5.39
CA VAL A 34 -21.13 2.33 -4.44
C VAL A 34 -21.47 1.78 -3.05
N ALA A 35 -22.33 0.75 -2.98
CA ALA A 35 -22.65 0.06 -1.73
C ALA A 35 -21.39 -0.58 -1.10
N ALA A 36 -20.56 -1.25 -1.89
CA ALA A 36 -19.30 -1.85 -1.42
C ALA A 36 -18.34 -0.79 -0.84
N ARG A 37 -18.22 0.38 -1.47
CA ARG A 37 -17.40 1.49 -0.92
C ARG A 37 -17.90 1.96 0.45
N SER A 38 -19.21 1.99 0.65
CA SER A 38 -19.81 2.33 1.94
C SER A 38 -19.56 1.24 2.99
N LEU A 39 -19.66 -0.04 2.61
CA LEU A 39 -19.37 -1.17 3.50
C LEU A 39 -17.90 -1.21 3.94
N VAL A 40 -16.96 -0.97 3.03
CA VAL A 40 -15.53 -0.89 3.35
C VAL A 40 -15.25 0.16 4.44
N ARG A 41 -15.97 1.29 4.44
CA ARG A 41 -15.80 2.32 5.49
C ARG A 41 -16.27 1.85 6.87
N GLN A 42 -17.23 0.94 6.92
CA GLN A 42 -17.81 0.37 8.15
C GLN A 42 -16.97 -0.75 8.75
N VAL A 43 -15.98 -1.30 8.01
CA VAL A 43 -15.02 -2.26 8.55
C VAL A 43 -14.38 -1.68 9.81
N TYR A 44 -14.43 -2.44 10.89
CA TYR A 44 -13.95 -2.04 12.21
C TYR A 44 -12.42 -1.93 12.22
N MET A 45 -11.90 -0.92 12.90
CA MET A 45 -10.47 -0.76 13.15
C MET A 45 -10.31 -0.39 14.62
N ASP A 46 -9.53 -1.19 15.35
CA ASP A 46 -9.23 -0.93 16.74
C ASP A 46 -8.32 0.29 16.87
N GLY A 47 -8.52 1.10 17.92
CA GLY A 47 -7.76 2.33 18.14
C GLY A 47 -6.25 2.11 18.25
N LYS A 48 -5.81 0.92 18.68
CA LYS A 48 -4.38 0.59 18.69
C LYS A 48 -3.81 0.41 17.28
N ILE A 49 -4.60 -0.09 16.32
CA ILE A 49 -4.20 -0.18 14.92
C ILE A 49 -4.18 1.22 14.29
N GLU A 50 -5.13 2.09 14.65
CA GLU A 50 -5.09 3.50 14.24
C GLU A 50 -3.80 4.18 14.72
N GLN A 51 -3.44 3.97 15.99
CA GLN A 51 -2.19 4.48 16.56
C GLN A 51 -0.97 3.91 15.84
N TYR A 52 -0.93 2.60 15.56
CA TYR A 52 0.14 1.97 14.78
C TYR A 52 0.33 2.61 13.40
N ILE A 53 -0.76 2.92 12.68
CA ILE A 53 -0.70 3.62 11.39
C ILE A 53 -0.13 5.03 11.56
N VAL A 54 -0.53 5.75 12.61
CA VAL A 54 -0.01 7.09 12.92
C VAL A 54 1.49 7.02 13.22
N ASP A 55 1.91 6.07 14.05
CA ASP A 55 3.30 5.88 14.44
C ASP A 55 4.19 5.53 13.24
N LEU A 56 3.72 4.64 12.36
CA LEU A 56 4.41 4.33 11.10
C LEU A 56 4.63 5.59 10.25
N VAL A 57 3.58 6.38 10.02
CA VAL A 57 3.68 7.60 9.19
C VAL A 57 4.52 8.66 9.89
N HIS A 58 4.45 8.77 11.22
CA HIS A 58 5.28 9.70 11.97
C HIS A 58 6.76 9.32 11.92
N ALA A 59 7.09 8.03 12.02
CA ALA A 59 8.44 7.50 11.90
C ALA A 59 9.07 7.76 10.52
N THR A 60 8.26 7.92 9.45
CA THR A 60 8.81 8.38 8.15
C THR A 60 9.30 9.84 8.18
N ARG A 61 8.85 10.65 9.14
CA ARG A 61 9.21 12.07 9.26
C ARG A 61 10.21 12.32 10.39
N GLN A 62 10.13 11.52 11.44
CA GLN A 62 10.99 11.61 12.62
C GLN A 62 11.48 10.20 13.01
N PRO A 63 12.29 9.55 12.16
CA PRO A 63 12.77 8.18 12.41
C PRO A 63 13.55 8.05 13.72
N GLU A 64 14.13 9.15 14.21
CA GLU A 64 14.81 9.20 15.51
C GLU A 64 13.91 8.85 16.69
N THR A 65 12.63 9.19 16.64
CA THR A 65 11.66 8.93 17.71
C THR A 65 11.30 7.45 17.79
N ALA A 66 11.54 6.71 16.70
CA ALA A 66 11.35 5.27 16.58
C ALA A 66 12.64 4.47 16.80
N GLY A 67 13.71 5.09 17.30
CA GLY A 67 15.01 4.43 17.49
C GLY A 67 15.80 4.20 16.21
N MET A 68 15.34 4.73 15.07
CA MET A 68 15.93 4.51 13.74
C MET A 68 16.89 5.66 13.36
N GLN A 69 17.88 5.94 14.19
CA GLN A 69 18.72 7.15 14.06
C GLN A 69 19.46 7.27 12.73
N SER A 70 19.90 6.15 12.17
CA SER A 70 20.55 6.10 10.85
C SER A 70 19.63 6.59 9.73
N PHE A 71 18.31 6.41 9.87
CA PHE A 71 17.34 6.78 8.83
C PHE A 71 17.08 8.28 8.75
N LYS A 72 17.51 9.07 9.75
CA LYS A 72 17.36 10.53 9.74
C LYS A 72 18.13 11.19 8.58
N ARG A 73 19.28 10.64 8.19
CA ARG A 73 20.05 11.12 7.03
C ARG A 73 19.57 10.53 5.70
N ILE A 74 18.84 9.42 5.76
CA ILE A 74 18.34 8.68 4.59
C ILE A 74 17.04 9.32 4.08
N ILE A 75 16.16 9.79 4.97
CA ILE A 75 14.84 10.30 4.61
C ILE A 75 14.85 11.83 4.60
N THR A 76 14.65 12.42 3.41
CA THR A 76 14.55 13.88 3.23
C THR A 76 13.17 14.40 3.64
N TYR A 77 12.11 13.67 3.30
CA TYR A 77 10.75 13.96 3.74
C TYR A 77 9.91 12.69 3.80
N GLY A 78 8.99 12.64 4.76
CA GLY A 78 8.11 11.50 5.00
C GLY A 78 6.67 11.70 4.53
N GLY A 79 5.84 10.72 4.85
CA GLY A 79 4.41 10.71 4.52
C GLY A 79 3.63 11.82 5.20
N SER A 80 2.74 12.46 4.44
CA SER A 80 1.79 13.46 4.93
C SER A 80 0.58 12.79 5.62
N PRO A 81 -0.36 13.55 6.23
CA PRO A 81 -1.60 12.99 6.77
C PRO A 81 -2.42 12.17 5.75
N ARG A 82 -2.22 12.43 4.44
CA ARG A 82 -2.82 11.62 3.37
C ARG A 82 -2.28 10.18 3.39
N ALA A 83 -1.05 9.94 3.83
CA ALA A 83 -0.50 8.60 3.98
C ALA A 83 -1.26 7.82 5.07
N THR A 84 -1.50 8.44 6.23
CA THR A 84 -2.29 7.86 7.33
C THR A 84 -3.69 7.47 6.86
N ILE A 85 -4.40 8.39 6.20
CA ILE A 85 -5.75 8.14 5.67
C ILE A 85 -5.75 7.03 4.62
N SER A 86 -4.77 7.06 3.69
CA SER A 86 -4.65 6.03 2.65
C SER A 86 -4.33 4.65 3.23
N LEU A 87 -3.45 4.56 4.23
CA LEU A 87 -3.15 3.29 4.93
C LEU A 87 -4.41 2.74 5.60
N ALA A 88 -5.14 3.57 6.35
CA ALA A 88 -6.33 3.12 7.06
C ALA A 88 -7.43 2.63 6.10
N LEU A 89 -7.72 3.40 5.03
CA LEU A 89 -8.73 3.02 4.04
C LEU A 89 -8.31 1.78 3.24
N ALA A 90 -7.03 1.68 2.86
CA ALA A 90 -6.51 0.52 2.14
C ALA A 90 -6.52 -0.74 3.02
N ALA A 91 -6.18 -0.63 4.30
CA ALA A 91 -6.23 -1.75 5.25
C ALA A 91 -7.68 -2.23 5.47
N LYS A 92 -8.64 -1.31 5.60
CA LYS A 92 -10.08 -1.67 5.64
C LYS A 92 -10.54 -2.36 4.35
N ALA A 93 -10.14 -1.85 3.19
CA ALA A 93 -10.46 -2.47 1.90
C ALA A 93 -9.83 -3.85 1.77
N TYR A 94 -8.57 -4.01 2.22
CA TYR A 94 -7.88 -5.29 2.21
C TYR A 94 -8.60 -6.31 3.11
N ALA A 95 -8.92 -5.95 4.36
CA ALA A 95 -9.70 -6.80 5.26
C ALA A 95 -11.05 -7.21 4.67
N PHE A 96 -11.76 -6.26 4.03
CA PHE A 96 -13.03 -6.53 3.35
C PHE A 96 -12.88 -7.55 2.22
N LEU A 97 -11.84 -7.43 1.39
CA LEU A 97 -11.54 -8.40 0.33
C LEU A 97 -11.15 -9.78 0.88
N GLN A 98 -10.60 -9.82 2.10
CA GLN A 98 -10.34 -11.05 2.86
C GLN A 98 -11.58 -11.55 3.64
N GLN A 99 -12.78 -11.05 3.32
CA GLN A 99 -14.05 -11.44 3.94
C GLN A 99 -14.13 -11.20 5.46
N ARG A 100 -13.36 -10.23 5.98
CA ARG A 100 -13.37 -9.85 7.39
C ARG A 100 -14.04 -8.49 7.60
N ALA A 101 -14.74 -8.36 8.72
CA ALA A 101 -15.39 -7.13 9.15
C ALA A 101 -14.49 -6.28 10.09
N PHE A 102 -13.23 -6.66 10.29
CA PHE A 102 -12.27 -5.96 11.12
C PHE A 102 -10.85 -6.03 10.54
N VAL A 103 -10.05 -5.00 10.82
CA VAL A 103 -8.65 -4.89 10.40
C VAL A 103 -7.73 -5.62 11.38
N LEU A 104 -6.74 -6.31 10.82
CA LEU A 104 -5.58 -6.87 11.54
C LEU A 104 -4.34 -6.02 11.25
N PRO A 105 -3.33 -6.01 12.13
CA PRO A 105 -2.08 -5.29 11.84
C PRO A 105 -1.39 -5.74 10.55
N ASP A 106 -1.51 -7.03 10.19
CA ASP A 106 -0.94 -7.57 8.95
C ASP A 106 -1.61 -7.00 7.69
N ASP A 107 -2.87 -6.53 7.77
CA ASP A 107 -3.52 -5.84 6.65
C ASP A 107 -2.83 -4.51 6.36
N VAL A 108 -2.42 -3.78 7.40
CA VAL A 108 -1.65 -2.52 7.27
C VAL A 108 -0.29 -2.81 6.63
N LYS A 109 0.41 -3.85 7.09
CA LYS A 109 1.70 -4.25 6.52
C LYS A 109 1.58 -4.64 5.05
N ALA A 110 0.55 -5.39 4.70
CA ALA A 110 0.33 -5.87 3.33
C ALA A 110 0.21 -4.73 2.32
N ILE A 111 -0.39 -3.60 2.71
CA ILE A 111 -0.59 -2.43 1.83
C ILE A 111 0.43 -1.30 2.05
N ALA A 112 1.33 -1.43 3.03
CA ALA A 112 2.22 -0.34 3.43
C ALA A 112 3.16 0.08 2.30
N HIS A 113 3.70 -0.87 1.55
CA HIS A 113 4.56 -0.58 0.41
C HIS A 113 3.82 0.21 -0.68
N ASP A 114 2.61 -0.19 -1.03
CA ASP A 114 1.83 0.46 -2.09
C ASP A 114 1.47 1.90 -1.71
N VAL A 115 1.17 2.14 -0.44
CA VAL A 115 0.82 3.48 0.05
C VAL A 115 2.04 4.37 0.25
N LEU A 116 3.14 3.86 0.82
CA LEU A 116 4.25 4.69 1.28
C LEU A 116 5.37 4.89 0.24
N ARG A 117 5.53 3.99 -0.75
CA ARG A 117 6.69 4.00 -1.68
C ARG A 117 6.87 5.32 -2.42
N HIS A 118 5.79 6.00 -2.75
CA HIS A 118 5.79 7.26 -3.48
C HIS A 118 5.59 8.48 -2.56
N ARG A 119 5.73 8.30 -1.24
CA ARG A 119 5.46 9.33 -0.22
C ARG A 119 6.63 9.57 0.72
N ILE A 120 7.75 8.90 0.47
CA ILE A 120 9.00 9.04 1.20
C ILE A 120 10.03 9.46 0.17
N GLY A 121 10.58 10.66 0.35
CA GLY A 121 11.71 11.16 -0.43
C GLY A 121 13.00 10.78 0.24
N LEU A 122 13.90 10.16 -0.51
CA LEU A 122 15.23 9.79 -0.02
C LEU A 122 16.22 10.95 -0.22
N SER A 123 17.33 10.91 0.51
CA SER A 123 18.45 11.82 0.31
C SER A 123 19.33 11.35 -0.83
N TYR A 124 20.15 12.26 -1.36
CA TYR A 124 21.16 11.91 -2.37
C TYR A 124 22.16 10.86 -1.86
N GLU A 125 22.50 10.93 -0.58
CA GLU A 125 23.37 9.97 0.10
C GLU A 125 22.75 8.57 0.07
N ALA A 126 21.45 8.46 0.36
CA ALA A 126 20.72 7.20 0.30
C ALA A 126 20.69 6.62 -1.13
N GLU A 127 20.52 7.47 -2.15
CA GLU A 127 20.59 7.04 -3.55
C GLU A 127 21.99 6.55 -3.92
N ALA A 128 23.05 7.25 -3.47
CA ALA A 128 24.44 6.85 -3.68
C ALA A 128 24.76 5.49 -3.01
N GLU A 129 24.17 5.22 -1.85
CA GLU A 129 24.26 3.94 -1.14
C GLU A 129 23.29 2.87 -1.70
N SER A 130 22.55 3.16 -2.78
CA SER A 130 21.54 2.27 -3.38
C SER A 130 20.45 1.83 -2.40
N ILE A 131 20.15 2.66 -1.41
CA ILE A 131 19.04 2.45 -0.48
C ILE A 131 17.74 2.82 -1.19
N SER A 132 16.82 1.86 -1.23
CA SER A 132 15.51 2.01 -1.85
C SER A 132 14.44 2.36 -0.83
N THR A 133 13.39 3.04 -1.29
CA THR A 133 12.23 3.35 -0.43
C THR A 133 11.56 2.07 0.10
N ASN A 134 11.62 0.96 -0.64
CA ASN A 134 11.13 -0.33 -0.17
C ASN A 134 11.93 -0.86 1.02
N GLN A 135 13.26 -0.70 1.02
CA GLN A 135 14.09 -1.07 2.18
C GLN A 135 13.73 -0.21 3.39
N VAL A 136 13.52 1.10 3.21
CA VAL A 136 13.06 2.00 4.27
C VAL A 136 11.72 1.57 4.85
N ILE A 137 10.74 1.29 3.99
CA ILE A 137 9.41 0.83 4.44
C ILE A 137 9.51 -0.50 5.19
N THR A 138 10.31 -1.44 4.68
CA THR A 138 10.53 -2.74 5.35
C THR A 138 11.12 -2.55 6.74
N ALA A 139 12.14 -1.70 6.86
CA ALA A 139 12.77 -1.40 8.15
C ALA A 139 11.80 -0.73 9.13
N LEU A 140 10.94 0.19 8.65
CA LEU A 140 9.89 0.79 9.47
C LEU A 140 8.91 -0.26 10.00
N LEU A 141 8.42 -1.16 9.14
CA LEU A 141 7.48 -2.22 9.53
C LEU A 141 8.08 -3.21 10.55
N GLN A 142 9.40 -3.37 10.57
CA GLN A 142 10.11 -4.25 11.51
C GLN A 142 10.38 -3.57 12.87
N ASN A 143 10.54 -2.25 12.90
CA ASN A 143 10.93 -1.51 14.11
C ASN A 143 9.74 -0.93 14.87
N ILE A 144 8.66 -0.55 14.18
CA ILE A 144 7.47 -0.02 14.85
C ILE A 144 6.67 -1.18 15.47
N GLN A 145 6.48 -1.11 16.78
CA GLN A 145 5.78 -2.14 17.53
C GLN A 145 4.34 -2.31 17.06
N ILE A 146 3.95 -3.58 16.94
CA ILE A 146 2.59 -3.99 16.60
C ILE A 146 1.79 -4.07 17.91
N PRO A 147 0.53 -3.60 17.94
CA PRO A 147 -0.32 -3.63 19.13
C PRO A 147 -0.88 -4.99 19.54
#